data_AF-A0A8J8CDY0-F1
#
_entry.id   AF-A0A8J8CDY0-F1
#
_cell.length_a   1.000
_cell.length_b   1.000
_cell.length_c   1.000
_cell.angle_alpha   90.00
_cell.angle_beta   90.00
_cell.angle_gamma   90.00
#
_symmetry.space_group_name_H-M   'P 1'
#
loop_
_entity.id
_entity.type
_entity.pdbx_description
1 polymer ?
#
loop_
_entity_poly.entity_id
_entity_poly.type
_entity_poly.pdbx_seq_one_letter_code
_entity_poly.pdbx_strand_id
1 'polypeptide(L)'
;MLGSVAGSGFIGVVDAKQVAKINPNGTFIFGSIEGTLTNLNPLTATSVAGDIDALLYSSLLYPGANGGLIPWLASSYNVTNGGLTITFNLVHNAVWSNG
;
A
#
# COMPACT_ATOMS: atom_id res chain seq x y z
N MET A 1 16.22 -42.12 9.52
CA MET A 1 16.45 -41.34 8.29
C MET A 1 15.10 -41.05 7.65
N LEU A 2 14.97 -39.83 7.12
CA LEU A 2 13.88 -39.28 6.30
C LEU A 2 12.58 -38.94 7.05
N GLY A 3 12.54 -37.69 7.50
CA GLY A 3 11.30 -36.99 7.84
C GLY A 3 10.60 -36.50 6.57
N SER A 4 9.28 -36.56 6.59
CA SER A 4 8.38 -35.90 5.66
C SER A 4 7.57 -34.90 6.45
N VAL A 5 7.75 -33.61 6.20
CA VAL A 5 6.82 -32.57 6.64
C VAL A 5 6.09 -32.10 5.39
N ALA A 6 4.86 -32.57 5.23
CA ALA A 6 3.95 -32.06 4.22
C ALA A 6 3.55 -30.63 4.63
N GLY A 7 4.07 -29.63 3.94
CA GLY A 7 3.62 -28.25 4.08
C GLY A 7 2.23 -28.09 3.48
N SER A 8 1.19 -28.18 4.30
CA SER A 8 -0.17 -27.82 3.90
C SER A 8 -0.28 -26.31 3.72
N GLY A 9 -0.27 -25.84 2.47
CA GLY A 9 -0.60 -24.46 2.16
C GLY A 9 -2.06 -24.17 2.50
N PHE A 10 -2.28 -23.35 3.53
CA PHE A 10 -3.60 -22.76 3.79
C PHE A 10 -3.76 -21.52 2.91
N ILE A 11 -4.77 -21.51 2.04
CA ILE A 11 -5.39 -20.28 1.55
C ILE A 11 -6.66 -20.09 2.39
N GLY A 12 -6.55 -19.32 3.47
CA GLY A 12 -7.69 -18.91 4.27
C GLY A 12 -8.28 -17.61 3.74
N VAL A 13 -9.57 -17.61 3.43
CA VAL A 13 -10.34 -16.36 3.36
C VAL A 13 -10.46 -15.86 4.80
N VAL A 14 -9.74 -14.79 5.14
CA VAL A 14 -9.85 -14.16 6.44
C VAL A 14 -11.15 -13.34 6.52
N ASP A 15 -12.01 -13.72 7.46
CA ASP A 15 -13.14 -12.89 7.89
C ASP A 15 -12.60 -11.54 8.38
N ALA A 16 -13.20 -10.44 7.90
CA ALA A 16 -12.79 -9.05 8.18
C ALA A 16 -12.79 -8.68 9.68
N LYS A 17 -13.30 -9.55 10.57
CA LYS A 17 -13.27 -9.37 12.02
C LYS A 17 -12.11 -10.04 12.75
N GLN A 18 -11.17 -10.70 12.06
CA GLN A 18 -9.91 -11.01 12.71
C GLN A 18 -9.05 -9.75 12.79
N VAL A 19 -9.12 -9.07 13.93
CA VAL A 19 -8.10 -8.10 14.32
C VAL A 19 -6.81 -8.91 14.53
N ALA A 20 -6.11 -9.17 13.43
CA ALA A 20 -4.80 -9.78 13.45
C ALA A 20 -3.96 -8.99 14.44
N LYS A 21 -3.34 -9.67 15.40
CA LYS A 21 -2.29 -9.05 16.21
C LYS A 21 -1.25 -8.54 15.22
N ILE A 22 -1.22 -7.22 15.01
CA ILE A 22 -0.24 -6.61 14.11
C ILE A 22 1.11 -6.82 14.78
N ASN A 23 1.89 -7.75 14.24
CA ASN A 23 3.29 -7.87 14.57
C ASN A 23 4.04 -6.93 13.62
N PRO A 24 4.58 -5.79 14.10
CA PRO A 24 5.28 -4.84 13.24
C PRO A 24 6.56 -5.41 12.62
N ASN A 25 7.06 -6.55 13.11
CA ASN A 25 8.30 -7.19 12.66
C ASN A 25 8.05 -8.41 11.74
N GLY A 26 6.90 -8.46 11.06
CA GLY A 26 6.55 -9.54 10.13
C GLY A 26 7.18 -9.38 8.74
N THR A 27 7.30 -10.49 8.02
CA THR A 27 7.62 -10.47 6.58
C THR A 27 6.34 -10.74 5.78
N PHE A 28 6.02 -9.84 4.85
CA PHE A 28 4.97 -10.06 3.88
C PHE A 28 5.58 -10.53 2.56
N ILE A 29 5.19 -11.72 2.11
CA ILE A 29 5.69 -12.33 0.88
C ILE A 29 4.57 -12.27 -0.17
N PHE A 30 4.80 -11.50 -1.23
CA PHE A 30 3.98 -11.58 -2.44
C PHE A 30 4.35 -12.85 -3.22
N GLY A 31 3.35 -13.52 -3.79
CA GLY A 31 3.57 -14.65 -4.70
C GLY A 31 4.17 -14.19 -6.04
N SER A 32 4.00 -15.01 -7.08
CA SER A 32 4.42 -14.64 -8.44
C SER A 32 3.67 -13.38 -8.88
N ILE A 33 4.40 -12.30 -9.11
CA ILE A 33 3.85 -11.09 -9.70
C ILE A 33 3.85 -11.27 -11.21
N GLU A 34 2.71 -11.10 -11.86
CA GLU A 34 2.59 -11.29 -13.31
C GLU A 34 3.21 -10.10 -14.05
N GLY A 35 4.40 -10.29 -14.61
CA GLY A 35 5.10 -9.29 -15.40
C GLY A 35 6.57 -9.13 -15.02
N THR A 36 7.28 -8.29 -15.78
CA THR A 36 8.68 -7.95 -15.52
C THR A 36 8.77 -6.58 -14.90
N LEU A 37 9.46 -6.45 -13.78
CA LEU A 37 9.80 -5.15 -13.20
C LEU A 37 10.75 -4.40 -14.14
N THR A 38 10.28 -3.33 -14.78
CA THR A 38 11.06 -2.56 -15.74
C THR A 38 11.78 -1.38 -15.10
N ASN A 39 11.13 -0.67 -14.17
CA ASN A 39 11.65 0.47 -13.44
C ASN A 39 10.84 0.71 -12.15
N LEU A 40 11.36 1.53 -11.24
CA LEU A 40 10.71 1.97 -9.98
C LEU A 40 10.56 3.49 -9.91
N ASN A 41 10.44 4.12 -11.09
CA ASN A 41 10.19 5.55 -11.17
C ASN A 41 8.68 5.77 -11.15
N PRO A 42 8.12 6.42 -10.12
CA PRO A 42 6.67 6.55 -9.94
C PRO A 42 5.96 7.33 -11.04
N LEU A 43 6.70 8.03 -11.91
CA LEU A 43 6.14 8.74 -13.06
C LEU A 43 5.99 7.86 -14.31
N THR A 44 6.77 6.78 -14.42
CA THR A 44 6.84 5.95 -15.64
C THR A 44 6.57 4.47 -15.38
N ALA A 45 6.53 4.07 -14.12
CA ALA A 45 6.14 2.74 -13.70
C ALA A 45 4.70 2.43 -14.12
N THR A 46 4.50 1.22 -14.63
CA THR A 46 3.18 0.70 -14.99
C THR A 46 3.10 -0.78 -14.57
N SER A 47 1.90 -1.34 -14.50
CA SER A 47 1.68 -2.74 -14.11
C SER A 47 2.31 -3.04 -12.74
N VAL A 48 3.07 -4.14 -12.61
CA VAL A 48 3.75 -4.61 -11.39
C VAL A 48 4.54 -3.53 -10.67
N ALA A 49 5.19 -2.63 -11.41
CA ALA A 49 5.96 -1.56 -10.82
C ALA A 49 5.08 -0.59 -10.01
N GLY A 50 3.83 -0.36 -10.45
CA GLY A 50 2.88 0.50 -9.75
C GLY A 50 2.46 -0.04 -8.39
N ASP A 51 2.32 -1.36 -8.25
CA ASP A 51 1.99 -2.00 -6.97
C ASP A 51 3.13 -1.85 -5.96
N ILE A 52 4.38 -1.96 -6.43
CA ILE A 52 5.57 -1.77 -5.60
C ILE A 52 5.74 -0.28 -5.26
N ASP A 53 5.48 0.62 -6.21
CA ASP A 53 5.58 2.06 -5.99
C ASP A 53 4.61 2.56 -4.90
N ALA A 54 3.42 1.96 -4.79
CA ALA A 54 2.48 2.25 -3.71
C ALA A 54 3.02 1.91 -2.31
N LEU A 55 4.03 1.05 -2.20
CA LEU A 55 4.72 0.72 -0.95
C LEU A 55 5.91 1.66 -0.68
N LEU A 56 6.52 2.19 -1.74
CA LEU A 56 7.73 3.03 -1.66
C LEU A 56 7.39 4.52 -1.53
N TYR A 57 6.32 4.98 -2.18
CA TYR A 57 5.93 6.38 -2.26
C TYR A 57 4.56 6.62 -1.65
N SER A 58 4.47 7.65 -0.81
CA SER A 58 3.20 8.06 -0.20
C SER A 58 2.50 9.10 -1.07
N SER A 59 1.30 8.76 -1.55
CA SER A 59 0.40 9.70 -2.25
C SER A 59 -0.34 10.62 -1.27
N LEU A 60 -0.91 11.71 -1.78
CA LEU A 60 -1.70 12.65 -0.97
C LEU A 60 -2.91 11.98 -0.33
N LEU A 61 -3.59 11.13 -1.10
CA LEU A 61 -4.74 10.32 -0.70
C LEU A 61 -4.46 8.85 -0.96
N TYR A 62 -5.08 7.97 -0.20
CA TYR A 62 -4.95 6.53 -0.33
C TYR A 62 -6.34 5.87 -0.48
N PRO A 63 -6.50 4.81 -1.29
CA PRO A 63 -7.75 4.07 -1.34
C PRO A 63 -7.96 3.28 -0.04
N GLY A 64 -9.00 3.65 0.72
CA GLY A 64 -9.42 2.92 1.92
C GLY A 64 -10.06 1.58 1.57
N ALA A 65 -10.29 0.74 2.58
CA ALA A 65 -10.86 -0.60 2.42
C ALA A 65 -12.26 -0.63 1.77
N ASN A 66 -12.99 0.49 1.80
CA ASN A 66 -14.30 0.65 1.16
C ASN A 66 -14.20 1.21 -0.27
N GLY A 67 -13.00 1.37 -0.83
CA GLY A 67 -12.76 1.98 -2.13
C GLY A 67 -12.84 3.52 -2.14
N GLY A 68 -13.17 4.16 -1.02
CA GLY A 68 -13.16 5.61 -0.87
C GLY A 68 -11.74 6.14 -0.72
N LEU A 69 -11.51 7.40 -1.09
CA LEU A 69 -10.22 8.05 -0.86
C LEU A 69 -10.15 8.58 0.57
N ILE A 70 -9.09 8.23 1.29
CA ILE A 70 -8.78 8.72 2.64
C ILE A 70 -7.50 9.56 2.61
N PRO A 71 -7.36 10.57 3.50
CA PRO A 71 -6.11 11.31 3.65
C PRO A 71 -4.94 10.38 4.00
N TRP A 72 -3.77 10.59 3.39
CA TRP A 72 -2.55 9.81 3.63
C TRP A 72 -1.35 10.71 3.92
N LEU A 73 -0.62 11.18 2.90
CA LEU A 73 0.40 12.23 3.08
C LEU A 73 -0.23 13.60 3.35
N ALA A 74 -1.44 13.83 2.83
CA ALA A 74 -2.26 14.96 3.26
C ALA A 74 -2.89 14.64 4.62
N SER A 75 -2.78 15.57 5.57
CA SER A 75 -3.52 15.52 6.84
C SER A 75 -4.99 15.87 6.66
N SER A 76 -5.31 16.70 5.66
CA SER A 76 -6.69 17.05 5.29
C SER A 76 -6.72 17.63 3.88
N TYR A 77 -7.91 17.69 3.29
CA TYR A 77 -8.14 18.39 2.04
C TYR A 77 -9.51 19.06 2.02
N ASN A 78 -9.66 20.09 1.19
CA ASN A 78 -10.92 20.78 0.95
C ASN A 78 -11.14 20.92 -0.55
N VAL A 79 -12.39 20.73 -0.98
CA VAL A 79 -12.83 20.89 -2.36
C VAL A 79 -13.83 22.05 -2.40
N THR A 80 -13.51 23.08 -3.17
CA THR A 80 -14.33 24.29 -3.29
C THR A 80 -14.61 24.60 -4.76
N ASN A 81 -15.41 25.64 -5.01
CA ASN A 81 -15.75 26.11 -6.36
C ASN A 81 -16.34 25.00 -7.27
N GLY A 82 -17.29 24.21 -6.72
CA GLY A 82 -17.94 23.14 -7.48
C GLY A 82 -17.02 21.99 -7.91
N GLY A 83 -15.86 21.80 -7.25
CA GLY A 83 -14.90 20.74 -7.61
C GLY A 83 -13.67 21.24 -8.38
N LEU A 84 -13.60 22.52 -8.71
CA LEU A 84 -12.51 23.09 -9.52
C LEU A 84 -11.29 23.51 -8.71
N THR A 85 -11.39 23.50 -7.39
CA THR A 85 -10.27 23.86 -6.51
C THR A 85 -10.15 22.84 -5.40
N ILE A 86 -8.98 22.21 -5.32
CA ILE A 86 -8.66 21.22 -4.30
C ILE A 86 -7.43 21.73 -3.55
N THR A 87 -7.57 21.90 -2.24
CA THR A 87 -6.49 22.35 -1.36
C THR A 87 -6.13 21.23 -0.41
N PHE A 88 -4.85 20.85 -0.35
CA PHE A 88 -4.33 19.83 0.56
C PHE A 88 -3.47 20.47 1.65
N ASN A 89 -3.67 20.04 2.89
CA ASN A 89 -2.77 20.33 4.00
C ASN A 89 -1.90 19.09 4.23
N LEU A 90 -0.58 19.25 4.25
CA LEU A 90 0.35 18.13 4.40
C LEU A 90 0.57 17.79 5.88
N VAL A 91 0.91 16.52 6.15
CA VAL A 91 1.41 16.11 7.46
C VAL A 91 2.66 16.92 7.81
N HIS A 92 2.68 17.50 9.00
CA HIS A 92 3.79 18.32 9.46
C HIS A 92 5.02 17.47 9.76
N ASN A 93 6.20 17.96 9.36
CA ASN A 93 7.48 17.29 9.55
C ASN A 93 7.56 15.88 8.93
N ALA A 94 6.82 15.63 7.86
CA ALA A 94 7.03 14.44 7.05
C ALA A 94 8.46 14.45 6.50
N VAL A 95 9.16 13.33 6.63
CA VAL A 95 10.54 13.15 6.17
C VAL A 95 10.58 12.10 5.07
N TRP A 96 11.54 12.25 4.17
CA TRP A 96 11.87 11.21 3.21
C TRP A 96 12.61 10.06 3.90
N SER A 97 12.74 8.94 3.20
CA SER A 97 13.44 7.76 3.72
C SER A 97 14.92 8.02 4.05
N ASN A 98 15.52 9.08 3.51
CA ASN A 98 16.90 9.48 3.77
C ASN A 98 17.07 10.56 4.86
N GLY A 99 15.99 11.05 5.47
CA GLY A 99 16.02 12.13 6.48
C GLY A 99 16.38 13.49 5.91
#